data_AF-A0A9W3BHE0-F1
#
_entry.id   AF-A0A9W3BHE0-F1
#
_cell.length_a   1.000
_cell.length_b   1.000
_cell.length_c   1.000
_cell.angle_alpha   90.00
_cell.angle_beta   90.00
_cell.angle_gamma   90.00
#
_symmetry.space_group_name_H-M   'P 1'
#
loop_
_entity.id
_entity.type
_entity.pdbx_description
1 polymer ?
#
loop_
_entity_poly.entity_id
_entity_poly.type
_entity_poly.pdbx_seq_one_letter_code
_entity_poly.pdbx_strand_id
1 'polypeptide(L)'
;MRRGQVIGSDKRSIITKQRTGNVGWVKNEDSEVADKLSQKIAHVTGLNTSENDQSAEPFQVVNYGLAGHYFLHTDAEEDQLERIMTFLIYLSDVEMGGATVFPKVGISVTPQKNMALMWYNFNTAHKEDEMTLNAGCSVLIGQKWILTKWISSKNNLFRRRCGLKPNLTQLDIEDDMNRKYGT
;
A
#
# COMPACT_ATOMS: atom_id res chain seq x y z
N MET A 1 21.38 8.59 -15.64
CA MET A 1 19.95 8.50 -15.27
C MET A 1 19.34 7.32 -16.03
N ARG A 2 19.04 6.20 -15.37
CA ARG A 2 18.45 5.00 -16.01
C ARG A 2 16.96 4.89 -15.62
N ARG A 3 16.10 4.60 -16.60
CA ARG A 3 14.64 4.45 -16.45
C ARG A 3 14.31 3.25 -15.54
N GLY A 4 13.25 3.38 -14.74
CA GLY A 4 12.50 2.35 -14.00
C GLY A 4 13.22 1.04 -13.68
N GLN A 5 13.65 0.86 -12.42
CA GLN A 5 14.19 -0.41 -11.93
C GLN A 5 13.25 -1.02 -10.88
N VAL A 6 12.68 -2.18 -11.20
CA VAL A 6 12.10 -3.09 -10.21
C VAL A 6 13.12 -4.21 -9.99
N ILE A 7 13.53 -4.44 -8.74
CA ILE A 7 14.47 -5.51 -8.39
C ILE A 7 13.66 -6.80 -8.21
N GLY A 8 13.74 -7.70 -9.20
CA GLY A 8 13.27 -9.07 -9.02
C GLY A 8 14.21 -9.88 -8.13
N SER A 9 13.72 -10.98 -7.58
CA SER A 9 14.44 -11.96 -6.74
C SER A 9 15.80 -12.41 -7.31
N ASP A 10 16.00 -12.30 -8.62
CA ASP A 10 17.23 -12.72 -9.32
C ASP A 10 18.27 -11.60 -9.52
N LYS A 11 18.15 -10.45 -8.84
CA LYS A 11 19.03 -9.26 -9.02
C LYS A 11 19.08 -8.70 -10.45
N ARG A 12 18.17 -9.12 -11.35
CA ARG A 12 18.02 -8.56 -12.70
C ARG A 12 16.94 -7.48 -12.70
N SER A 13 17.30 -6.28 -13.15
CA SER A 13 16.38 -5.16 -13.30
C SER A 13 15.51 -5.37 -14.55
N ILE A 14 14.20 -5.52 -14.38
CA ILE A 14 13.25 -5.57 -15.49
C ILE A 14 12.72 -4.15 -15.73
N ILE A 15 12.92 -3.63 -16.95
CA ILE A 15 12.31 -2.36 -17.37
C ILE A 15 10.87 -2.67 -17.77
N THR A 16 9.90 -2.31 -16.93
CA THR A 16 8.48 -2.42 -17.27
C THR A 16 7.97 -1.08 -17.78
N LYS A 17 7.06 -1.11 -18.77
CA LYS A 17 6.34 0.10 -19.20
C LYS A 17 5.26 0.51 -18.19
N GLN A 18 4.95 -0.34 -17.22
CA GLN A 18 3.92 -0.09 -16.21
C GLN A 18 4.35 0.97 -15.20
N ARG A 19 5.64 1.08 -14.86
CA ARG A 19 6.11 2.02 -13.85
C ARG A 19 7.37 2.73 -14.29
N THR A 20 7.34 4.06 -14.19
CA THR A 20 8.50 4.93 -14.47
C THR A 20 8.89 5.68 -13.20
N GLY A 21 9.74 5.07 -12.37
CA GLY A 21 10.24 5.65 -11.13
C GLY A 21 11.42 4.86 -10.56
N ASN A 22 12.14 5.44 -9.60
CA ASN A 22 13.19 4.73 -8.86
C ASN A 22 12.59 4.07 -7.62
N VAL A 23 12.96 2.82 -7.36
CA VAL A 23 12.44 2.01 -6.25
C VAL A 23 13.59 1.58 -5.35
N GLY A 24 13.38 1.65 -4.05
CA GLY A 24 14.23 1.08 -3.01
C GLY A 24 13.40 0.43 -1.92
N TRP A 25 14.07 -0.25 -1.00
CA TRP A 25 13.44 -0.94 0.13
C TRP A 25 14.17 -0.60 1.42
N VAL A 26 13.41 -0.41 2.49
CA VAL A 26 13.93 -0.17 3.85
C VAL A 26 13.24 -1.15 4.78
N LYS A 27 14.02 -2.02 5.41
CA LYS A 27 13.48 -2.92 6.43
C LYS A 27 13.31 -2.19 7.75
N ASN A 28 12.42 -2.71 8.60
CA ASN A 28 12.26 -2.22 9.97
C ASN A 28 13.59 -2.30 10.76
N GLU A 29 14.36 -3.38 10.58
CA GLU A 29 15.64 -3.59 11.30
C GLU A 29 16.75 -2.60 10.88
N ASP A 30 16.65 -2.03 9.68
CA ASP A 30 17.68 -1.13 9.14
C ASP A 30 17.52 0.32 9.65
N SER A 31 16.39 0.66 10.28
CA SER A 31 16.11 2.04 10.71
C SER A 31 15.11 2.11 11.86
N GLU A 32 15.51 2.75 12.96
CA GLU A 32 14.64 3.04 14.11
C GLU A 32 13.38 3.83 13.71
N VAL A 33 13.50 4.71 12.70
CA VAL A 33 12.36 5.48 12.18
C VAL A 33 11.40 4.57 11.42
N ALA A 34 11.91 3.62 10.63
CA ALA A 34 11.08 2.65 9.92
C ALA A 34 10.36 1.74 10.92
N ASP A 35 11.06 1.22 11.93
CA ASP A 35 10.46 0.39 12.97
C ASP A 35 9.32 1.12 13.72
N LYS A 36 9.59 2.34 14.20
CA LYS A 36 8.57 3.19 14.85
C LYS A 36 7.37 3.48 13.93
N LEU A 37 7.61 3.68 12.63
CA LEU A 37 6.55 3.90 11.67
C LEU A 37 5.72 2.63 11.46
N SER A 38 6.36 1.46 11.37
CA SER A 38 5.67 0.18 11.28
C SER A 38 4.77 -0.06 12.49
N GLN A 39 5.27 0.22 13.70
CA GLN A 39 4.48 0.12 14.94
C GLN A 39 3.27 1.07 14.93
N LYS A 40 3.43 2.30 14.44
CA LYS A 40 2.30 3.24 14.27
C LYS A 40 1.26 2.71 13.29
N ILE A 41 1.69 2.13 12.17
CA ILE A 41 0.78 1.49 11.20
C ILE A 41 0.04 0.33 11.87
N ALA A 42 0.72 -0.51 12.66
CA ALA A 42 0.07 -1.58 13.40
C ALA A 42 -1.00 -1.06 14.38
N HIS A 43 -0.72 0.04 15.09
CA HIS A 43 -1.70 0.65 16.00
C HIS A 43 -2.90 1.27 15.28
N VAL A 44 -2.69 1.91 14.12
CA VAL A 44 -3.77 2.53 13.34
C VAL A 44 -4.66 1.47 12.68
N THR A 45 -4.07 0.36 12.24
CA THR A 45 -4.77 -0.66 11.43
C THR A 45 -5.25 -1.86 12.25
N GLY A 46 -4.71 -2.07 13.46
CA GLY A 46 -4.92 -3.29 14.25
C GLY A 46 -4.22 -4.54 13.69
N LEU A 47 -3.51 -4.41 12.57
CA LEU A 47 -2.85 -5.51 11.88
C LEU A 47 -1.41 -5.73 12.38
N ASN A 48 -0.94 -6.97 12.27
CA ASN A 48 0.46 -7.31 12.45
C ASN A 48 1.26 -6.81 11.25
N THR A 49 2.30 -6.03 11.52
CA THR A 49 3.20 -5.45 10.50
C THR A 49 4.62 -6.00 10.57
N SER A 50 4.83 -7.13 11.26
CA SER A 50 6.14 -7.76 11.41
C SER A 50 6.66 -8.30 10.08
N GLU A 51 7.93 -8.02 9.78
CA GLU A 51 8.63 -8.59 8.61
C GLU A 51 9.16 -10.00 8.91
N ASN A 52 9.45 -10.30 10.17
CA ASN A 52 10.09 -11.56 10.60
C ASN A 52 9.17 -12.77 10.43
N ASP A 53 7.87 -12.59 10.63
CA ASP A 53 6.84 -13.62 10.49
C ASP A 53 6.07 -13.50 9.17
N GLN A 54 6.56 -12.64 8.25
CA GLN A 54 5.98 -12.37 6.94
C GLN A 54 4.58 -11.73 6.98
N SER A 55 4.20 -11.09 8.09
CA SER A 55 2.93 -10.36 8.18
C SER A 55 2.92 -9.06 7.38
N ALA A 56 4.09 -8.51 7.07
CA ALA A 56 4.24 -7.40 6.16
C ALA A 56 5.57 -7.46 5.39
N GLU A 57 5.59 -6.80 4.24
CA GLU A 57 6.81 -6.59 3.46
C GLU A 57 7.65 -5.43 4.04
N PRO A 58 8.95 -5.34 3.71
CA PRO A 58 9.74 -4.14 3.95
C PRO A 58 9.08 -2.90 3.34
N PHE A 59 9.36 -1.71 3.86
CA PHE A 59 8.85 -0.49 3.26
C PHE A 59 9.42 -0.31 1.86
N GLN A 60 8.56 -0.15 0.86
CA GLN A 60 8.97 0.28 -0.47
C GLN A 60 9.07 1.81 -0.51
N VAL A 61 10.25 2.33 -0.84
CA VAL A 61 10.47 3.76 -1.10
C VAL A 61 10.50 4.00 -2.60
N VAL A 62 9.79 5.03 -3.06
CA VAL A 62 9.67 5.29 -4.49
C VAL A 62 9.81 6.77 -4.77
N ASN A 63 10.62 7.10 -5.77
CA ASN A 63 10.73 8.43 -6.32
C ASN A 63 10.24 8.48 -7.77
N TYR A 64 9.27 9.35 -8.04
CA TYR A 64 8.86 9.72 -9.39
C TYR A 64 9.32 11.15 -9.68
N GLY A 65 10.21 11.30 -10.65
CA GLY A 65 10.57 12.59 -11.23
C GLY A 65 9.61 12.99 -12.35
N LEU A 66 10.01 13.98 -13.17
CA LEU A 66 9.24 14.45 -14.32
C LEU A 66 8.74 13.28 -15.21
N ALA A 67 7.44 13.30 -15.52
CA ALA A 67 6.69 12.28 -16.26
C ALA A 67 6.67 10.87 -15.61
N GLY A 68 7.25 10.69 -14.42
CA GLY A 68 7.20 9.45 -13.68
C GLY A 68 5.77 9.13 -13.25
N HIS A 69 5.36 7.88 -13.46
CA HIS A 69 3.99 7.40 -13.25
C HIS A 69 3.96 5.91 -12.91
N TYR A 70 2.81 5.44 -12.47
CA TYR A 70 2.49 4.02 -12.35
C TYR A 70 1.13 3.77 -12.99
N PHE A 71 1.10 2.98 -14.06
CA PHE A 71 -0.11 2.57 -14.75
C PHE A 71 -1.07 1.82 -13.83
N LEU A 72 -2.32 1.78 -14.27
CA LEU A 72 -3.44 1.15 -13.57
C LEU A 72 -3.12 -0.30 -13.16
N HIS A 73 -3.26 -0.59 -11.88
CA HIS A 73 -3.01 -1.91 -11.29
C HIS A 73 -3.82 -2.08 -9.99
N THR A 74 -3.83 -3.30 -9.48
CA THR A 74 -4.22 -3.62 -8.10
C THR A 74 -2.98 -4.04 -7.33
N ASP A 75 -3.01 -3.84 -6.02
CA ASP A 75 -1.91 -4.26 -5.14
C ASP A 75 -2.10 -5.69 -4.63
N ALA A 76 -3.25 -6.31 -4.92
CA ALA A 76 -3.47 -7.72 -4.62
C ALA A 76 -2.44 -8.56 -5.39
N GLU A 77 -1.62 -9.31 -4.64
CA GLU A 77 -0.80 -10.38 -5.21
C GLU A 77 -1.42 -11.71 -4.78
N GLU A 78 -1.72 -12.58 -5.75
CA GLU A 78 -2.26 -13.93 -5.51
C GLU A 78 -1.19 -14.95 -5.08
N ASP A 79 0.08 -14.53 -4.95
CA ASP A 79 1.16 -15.40 -4.50
C ASP A 79 1.19 -15.53 -2.95
N GLN A 80 2.15 -16.28 -2.40
CA GLN A 80 2.22 -16.71 -0.99
C GLN A 80 2.06 -15.63 0.09
N LEU A 81 2.08 -14.34 -0.24
CA LEU A 81 2.02 -13.23 0.71
C LEU A 81 0.71 -12.43 0.66
N GLU A 82 -0.26 -12.74 -0.22
CA GLU A 82 -1.61 -12.12 -0.30
C GLU A 82 -1.72 -10.75 0.40
N ARG A 83 -1.42 -9.66 -0.31
CA ARG A 83 -1.41 -8.29 0.24
C ARG A 83 -2.82 -7.84 0.59
N ILE A 84 -3.27 -8.06 1.82
CA ILE A 84 -4.61 -7.70 2.29
C ILE A 84 -4.83 -6.19 2.41
N MET A 85 -3.78 -5.42 2.68
CA MET A 85 -3.86 -3.96 2.87
C MET A 85 -2.63 -3.27 2.30
N THR A 86 -2.86 -2.10 1.70
CA THR A 86 -1.82 -1.15 1.33
C THR A 86 -1.90 0.06 2.24
N PHE A 87 -0.75 0.46 2.79
CA PHE A 87 -0.58 1.71 3.52
C PHE A 87 0.46 2.58 2.79
N LEU A 88 0.02 3.65 2.14
CA LEU A 88 0.85 4.54 1.33
C LEU A 88 0.99 5.90 2.01
N ILE A 89 2.22 6.39 2.15
CA ILE A 89 2.54 7.67 2.78
C ILE A 89 3.24 8.57 1.75
N TYR A 90 2.80 9.82 1.66
CA TYR A 90 3.49 10.83 0.86
C TYR A 90 4.65 11.44 1.66
N LEU A 91 5.86 11.31 1.14
CA LEU A 91 7.08 11.86 1.76
C LEU A 91 7.43 13.26 1.22
N SER A 92 6.79 13.69 0.14
CA SER A 92 6.94 15.03 -0.44
C SER A 92 5.62 15.58 -0.94
N ASP A 93 5.51 16.91 -0.92
CA ASP A 93 4.53 17.63 -1.71
C ASP A 93 4.91 17.54 -3.20
N VAL A 94 3.91 17.62 -4.07
CA VAL A 94 4.10 17.66 -5.52
C VAL A 94 3.46 18.93 -6.06
N GLU A 95 4.24 19.72 -6.79
CA GLU A 95 3.79 21.01 -7.31
C GLU A 95 2.68 20.85 -8.36
N MET A 96 2.83 19.89 -9.27
CA MET A 96 1.81 19.60 -10.27
C MET A 96 1.83 18.14 -10.73
N GLY A 97 0.64 17.54 -10.89
CA GLY A 97 0.49 16.13 -11.25
C GLY A 97 0.70 15.19 -10.06
N GLY A 98 1.10 13.94 -10.33
CA GLY A 98 1.49 12.99 -9.28
C GLY A 98 0.36 12.42 -8.42
N ALA A 99 -0.91 12.74 -8.72
CA ALA A 99 -2.06 12.21 -7.98
C ALA A 99 -2.08 10.68 -7.90
N THR A 100 -2.61 10.15 -6.80
CA THR A 100 -3.00 8.73 -6.71
C THR A 100 -4.49 8.66 -6.98
N VAL A 101 -4.88 7.90 -8.00
CA VAL A 101 -6.27 7.84 -8.49
C VAL A 101 -6.85 6.46 -8.34
N PHE A 102 -8.14 6.40 -7.98
CA PHE A 102 -8.96 5.19 -7.89
C PHE A 102 -10.14 5.34 -8.86
N PRO A 103 -9.96 5.04 -10.16
CA PRO A 103 -10.95 5.37 -11.19
C PRO A 103 -12.31 4.69 -11.00
N LYS A 104 -12.35 3.48 -10.40
CA LYS A 104 -13.61 2.76 -10.14
C LYS A 104 -14.47 3.45 -9.06
N VAL A 105 -13.84 4.08 -8.07
CA VAL A 105 -14.52 4.85 -7.01
C VAL A 105 -14.70 6.33 -7.42
N GLY A 106 -13.93 6.81 -8.40
CA GLY A 106 -13.94 8.22 -8.81
C GLY A 106 -13.17 9.14 -7.86
N ILE A 107 -12.19 8.61 -7.12
CA ILE A 107 -11.38 9.37 -6.16
C ILE A 107 -10.02 9.71 -6.76
N SER A 108 -9.56 10.94 -6.53
CA SER A 108 -8.21 11.41 -6.86
C SER A 108 -7.63 12.12 -5.65
N VAL A 109 -6.45 11.68 -5.21
CA VAL A 109 -5.75 12.25 -4.05
C VAL A 109 -4.46 12.91 -4.51
N THR A 110 -4.36 14.22 -4.30
CA THR A 110 -3.15 14.99 -4.54
C THR A 110 -2.12 14.69 -3.44
N PRO A 111 -0.84 14.45 -3.79
CA PRO A 111 0.20 14.20 -2.79
C PRO A 111 0.39 15.41 -1.87
N GLN A 112 0.27 15.19 -0.57
CA GLN A 112 0.57 16.16 0.47
C GLN A 112 1.49 15.51 1.49
N LYS A 113 2.63 16.13 1.75
CA LYS A 113 3.66 15.56 2.63
C LYS A 113 3.08 15.20 3.99
N ASN A 114 3.45 14.02 4.48
CA ASN A 114 3.01 13.41 5.73
C ASN A 114 1.56 12.88 5.75
N MET A 115 0.78 13.06 4.67
CA MET A 115 -0.50 12.35 4.57
C MET A 115 -0.29 10.89 4.21
N ALA A 116 -1.24 10.07 4.65
CA ALA A 116 -1.30 8.65 4.33
C ALA A 116 -2.65 8.27 3.70
N LEU A 117 -2.61 7.27 2.84
CA LEU A 117 -3.76 6.55 2.31
C LEU A 117 -3.66 5.10 2.79
N MET A 118 -4.79 4.53 3.16
CA MET A 118 -4.91 3.11 3.42
C MET A 118 -6.14 2.55 2.73
N TRP A 119 -6.01 1.34 2.20
CA TRP A 119 -7.12 0.60 1.64
C TRP A 119 -6.86 -0.90 1.73
N TYR A 120 -7.93 -1.69 1.67
CA TYR A 120 -7.87 -3.14 1.69
C TYR A 120 -8.04 -3.71 0.27
N ASN A 121 -7.09 -4.51 -0.21
CA ASN A 121 -7.09 -5.00 -1.61
C ASN A 121 -8.08 -6.14 -1.87
N PHE A 122 -8.70 -6.67 -0.82
CA PHE A 122 -9.70 -7.73 -0.89
C PHE A 122 -10.97 -7.23 -0.20
N ASN A 123 -12.12 -7.67 -0.67
CA ASN A 123 -13.39 -7.44 0.01
C ASN A 123 -13.56 -8.38 1.21
N THR A 124 -14.68 -8.25 1.92
CA THR A 124 -14.99 -9.03 3.14
C THR A 124 -15.28 -10.51 2.87
N ALA A 125 -15.41 -10.90 1.60
CA ALA A 125 -15.50 -12.29 1.13
C ALA A 125 -14.16 -12.83 0.62
N HIS A 126 -13.04 -12.13 0.90
CA HIS A 126 -11.67 -12.47 0.48
C HIS A 126 -11.52 -12.62 -1.05
N LYS A 127 -12.30 -11.85 -1.81
CA LYS A 127 -12.08 -11.68 -3.26
C LYS A 127 -11.38 -10.34 -3.49
N GLU A 128 -10.46 -10.29 -4.45
CA GLU A 128 -9.84 -9.03 -4.89
C GLU A 128 -10.92 -7.96 -5.13
N ASP A 129 -10.71 -6.79 -4.54
CA ASP A 129 -11.64 -5.68 -4.62
C ASP A 129 -11.28 -4.78 -5.79
N GLU A 130 -12.01 -4.92 -6.90
CA GLU A 130 -11.83 -4.10 -8.11
C GLU A 130 -11.98 -2.59 -7.83
N MET A 131 -12.65 -2.19 -6.75
CA MET A 131 -12.76 -0.78 -6.38
C MET A 131 -11.41 -0.19 -5.97
N THR A 132 -10.43 -1.03 -5.62
CA THR A 132 -9.06 -0.62 -5.26
C THR A 132 -8.11 -0.50 -6.44
N LEU A 133 -8.60 -0.74 -7.66
CA LEU A 133 -7.85 -0.48 -8.88
C LEU A 133 -7.35 0.96 -8.86
N ASN A 134 -6.03 1.13 -8.87
CA ASN A 134 -5.40 2.41 -8.63
C ASN A 134 -4.24 2.70 -9.60
N ALA A 135 -3.88 3.97 -9.72
CA ALA A 135 -2.76 4.42 -10.53
C ALA A 135 -2.06 5.63 -9.90
N GLY A 136 -0.80 5.82 -10.26
CA GLY A 136 -0.04 7.05 -9.99
C GLY A 136 0.04 7.91 -11.25
N CYS A 137 -0.66 9.04 -11.26
CA CYS A 137 -0.59 10.02 -12.35
C CYS A 137 0.84 10.54 -12.54
N SER A 138 1.16 10.95 -13.76
CA SER A 138 2.45 11.54 -14.09
C SER A 138 2.73 12.78 -13.26
N VAL A 139 3.95 12.89 -12.73
CA VAL A 139 4.44 14.15 -12.14
C VAL A 139 4.74 15.13 -13.28
N LEU A 140 4.14 16.32 -13.24
CA LEU A 140 4.33 17.36 -14.23
C LEU A 140 5.38 18.38 -13.78
N ILE A 141 5.36 18.76 -12.50
CA ILE A 141 6.34 19.66 -11.89
C ILE A 141 6.68 19.17 -10.47
N GLY A 142 7.97 19.19 -10.13
CA GLY A 142 8.50 18.72 -8.86
C GLY A 142 8.88 17.24 -8.87
N GLN A 143 8.78 16.60 -7.69
CA GLN A 143 9.10 15.18 -7.49
C GLN A 143 8.16 14.56 -6.45
N LYS A 144 7.69 13.35 -6.71
CA LYS A 144 6.84 12.58 -5.80
C LYS A 144 7.67 11.51 -5.10
N TRP A 145 7.79 11.62 -3.79
CA TRP A 145 8.31 10.56 -2.93
C TRP A 145 7.16 9.90 -2.19
N ILE A 146 7.10 8.57 -2.27
CA ILE A 146 6.15 7.77 -1.48
C ILE A 146 6.87 6.66 -0.73
N LEU A 147 6.27 6.30 0.40
CA LEU A 147 6.59 5.10 1.16
C LEU A 147 5.37 4.19 1.16
N THR A 148 5.54 2.90 0.92
CA THR A 148 4.44 1.94 0.93
C THR A 148 4.76 0.77 1.83
N LYS A 149 3.83 0.41 2.72
CA LYS A 149 3.85 -0.81 3.52
C LYS A 149 2.71 -1.69 3.03
N TRP A 150 3.05 -2.87 2.53
CA TRP A 150 2.07 -3.91 2.24
C TRP A 150 1.98 -4.88 3.40
N ILE A 151 0.75 -5.18 3.79
CA ILE A 151 0.42 -6.08 4.90
C ILE A 151 -0.19 -7.34 4.30
N SER A 152 0.33 -8.49 4.71
CA SER A 152 -0.03 -9.83 4.24
C SER A 152 -1.22 -10.39 5.03
N SER A 153 -1.96 -11.34 4.43
CA SER A 153 -2.92 -12.19 5.15
C SER A 153 -2.24 -13.05 6.23
N LYS A 154 -0.95 -13.36 6.09
CA LYS A 154 -0.17 -14.13 7.07
C LYS A 154 -0.18 -13.45 8.44
N ASN A 155 -0.51 -14.24 9.46
CA ASN A 155 -0.72 -13.81 10.86
C ASN A 155 -1.71 -12.63 11.05
N ASN A 156 -2.51 -12.33 10.03
CA ASN A 156 -3.54 -11.28 10.06
C ASN A 156 -4.95 -11.83 9.85
N LEU A 157 -5.12 -13.12 9.52
CA LEU A 157 -6.44 -13.75 9.32
C LEU A 157 -7.45 -13.50 10.46
N PHE A 158 -6.99 -13.53 11.71
CA PHE A 158 -7.86 -13.30 12.88
C PHE A 158 -7.93 -11.84 13.33
N ARG A 159 -7.02 -11.00 12.82
CA ARG A 159 -7.01 -9.54 13.04
C ARG A 159 -7.95 -8.85 12.06
N ARG A 160 -7.91 -9.27 10.80
CA ARG A 160 -8.83 -8.88 9.74
C ARG A 160 -9.86 -9.97 9.48
N ARG A 161 -10.95 -9.96 10.25
CA ARG A 161 -11.99 -10.99 10.16
C ARG A 161 -12.87 -10.81 8.92
N CYS A 162 -13.33 -11.93 8.35
CA CYS A 162 -14.33 -11.94 7.30
C CYS A 162 -15.70 -11.53 7.84
N GLY A 163 -16.57 -11.02 6.96
CA GLY A 163 -17.95 -10.69 7.31
C GLY A 163 -18.80 -11.95 7.49
N LEU A 164 -19.71 -11.94 8.47
CA LEU A 164 -20.70 -13.02 8.63
C LEU A 164 -21.73 -13.07 7.49
N LYS A 165 -21.80 -12.01 6.67
CA LYS A 165 -22.63 -11.93 5.47
C LYS A 165 -21.82 -11.35 4.31
N PRO A 166 -22.09 -11.75 3.06
CA PRO A 166 -21.32 -11.31 1.88
C PRO A 166 -21.38 -9.82 1.57
N ASN A 167 -22.38 -9.11 2.08
CA ASN A 167 -22.64 -7.70 1.76
C ASN A 167 -22.16 -6.73 2.85
N LEU A 168 -21.49 -7.22 3.89
CA LEU A 168 -20.94 -6.35 4.95
C LEU A 168 -19.71 -5.63 4.43
N THR A 169 -19.62 -4.34 4.76
CA THR A 169 -18.38 -3.57 4.62
C THR A 169 -17.41 -3.92 5.73
N GLN A 170 -16.15 -3.52 5.58
CA GLN A 170 -15.16 -3.66 6.65
C GLN A 170 -15.57 -2.86 7.91
N LEU A 171 -16.19 -1.69 7.74
CA LEU A 171 -16.69 -0.87 8.85
C LEU A 171 -17.79 -1.60 9.62
N ASP A 172 -18.71 -2.27 8.92
CA ASP A 172 -19.77 -3.06 9.57
C ASP A 172 -19.20 -4.18 10.45
N ILE A 173 -18.10 -4.80 10.01
CA ILE A 173 -17.41 -5.87 10.75
C ILE A 173 -16.72 -5.30 11.99
N GLU A 174 -15.99 -4.19 11.83
CA GLU A 174 -15.29 -3.52 12.92
C GLU A 174 -16.29 -3.03 14.00
N ASP A 175 -17.43 -2.48 13.60
CA ASP A 175 -18.48 -2.04 14.52
C ASP A 175 -19.13 -3.22 15.28
N ASP A 176 -19.42 -4.35 14.61
CA ASP A 176 -19.94 -5.55 15.28
C ASP A 176 -18.92 -6.12 16.27
N MET A 177 -17.65 -6.10 15.90
CA MET A 177 -16.54 -6.55 16.75
C MET A 177 -16.36 -5.67 17.98
N ASN A 178 -16.34 -4.35 17.81
CA ASN A 178 -16.26 -3.39 18.90
C ASN A 178 -17.45 -3.54 19.86
N ARG A 179 -18.66 -3.75 19.32
CA ARG A 179 -19.87 -3.98 20.14
C ARG A 179 -19.79 -5.26 20.96
N LYS A 180 -19.30 -6.36 20.39
CA LYS A 180 -19.28 -7.68 21.05
C LYS A 180 -18.13 -7.86 22.03
N TYR A 181 -16.97 -7.30 21.72
CA TYR A 181 -15.72 -7.64 22.39
C TYR A 181 -14.99 -6.45 23.02
N GLY A 182 -15.46 -5.21 22.81
CA GLY A 182 -14.94 -4.01 23.48
C GLY A 182 -13.41 -3.93 23.46
N THR A 183 -12.82 -3.87 22.27
CA THR A 183 -11.40 -3.51 22.09
C THR A 183 -11.23 -2.02 22.03
#